data_AF-A0A9P8SZZ2-F1
#
_entry.id   AF-A0A9P8SZZ2-F1
#
_cell.length_a   1.000
_cell.length_b   1.000
_cell.length_c   1.000
_cell.angle_alpha   90.00
_cell.angle_beta   90.00
_cell.angle_gamma   90.00
#
_symmetry.space_group_name_H-M   'P 1'
#
loop_
_entity.id
_entity.type
_entity.pdbx_description
1 polymer ?
#
loop_
_entity_poly.entity_id
_entity_poly.type
_entity_poly.pdbx_seq_one_letter_code
_entity_poly.pdbx_strand_id
1 'polypeptide(L)'
;MAPPDEKTIENLLKKLAMGEELTEKQRKDMKDYKFWKTQPVSKFDEKIDKEGPIDSLKTPADIPDEPSAMLKDFEWVTIDLEKEDEMNQVHQLLHDHYVEDQDASFRFAYTANFFKWALQPPGWKKEYYVGVRVKATGKLVAFISGIPSLLRVRENKVPSVEINFLCIHKKLRSKRLAPVLIREITRRVNKNDVWQALFTSGAVLPTPVSTCRYTHRPLNWEKLYEVGFSSLPAGVSKSQMLAKYVLPSATKTPGLRKMVPEDADQVLDLYEKFQKRYDLVLEFTKEEIIHWLYWSDEQNSLEDQDKVIVTYVVEEDGKITDFFSFYILPFTTLTNSETDQLNVAYLFYYASKVGLGDSDDTKLAKRLNSLIGDALIVAKNMKMDVFNALTSQDNVLFLKDLKFGNGDAFLNFYLFNYKAFPINGGMDNETKELDLVNKSGVGVVML
;
A
#
# COMPACT_ATOMS: atom_id res chain seq x y z
N MET A 1 -0.66 27.24 -25.74
CA MET A 1 -0.26 26.03 -25.00
C MET A 1 0.17 25.01 -26.04
N ALA A 2 1.42 24.56 -26.01
CA ALA A 2 1.84 23.43 -26.83
C ALA A 2 1.06 22.18 -26.36
N PRO A 3 0.60 21.30 -27.26
CA PRO A 3 -0.02 20.05 -26.85
C PRO A 3 0.99 19.22 -26.01
N PRO A 4 0.52 18.45 -25.01
CA PRO A 4 1.40 17.59 -24.23
C PRO A 4 2.12 16.62 -25.17
N ASP A 5 3.44 16.50 -25.02
CA ASP A 5 4.29 15.67 -25.86
C ASP A 5 3.89 14.18 -25.70
N GLU A 6 3.18 13.66 -26.70
CA GLU A 6 2.63 12.29 -26.77
C GLU A 6 3.70 11.19 -26.66
N LYS A 7 5.00 11.54 -26.67
CA LYS A 7 6.13 10.61 -26.71
C LYS A 7 6.77 10.31 -25.36
N THR A 8 6.28 10.87 -24.27
CA THR A 8 6.86 10.58 -22.95
C THR A 8 6.55 9.15 -22.51
N ILE A 9 7.60 8.44 -22.10
CA ILE A 9 7.56 7.07 -21.53
C ILE A 9 6.51 6.95 -20.42
N GLU A 10 6.30 8.02 -19.68
CA GLU A 10 5.34 8.12 -18.59
C GLU A 10 3.89 8.03 -19.06
N ASN A 11 3.53 8.73 -20.15
CA ASN A 11 2.20 8.60 -20.77
C ASN A 11 1.95 7.20 -21.32
N LEU A 12 3.01 6.55 -21.83
CA LEU A 12 2.96 5.17 -22.33
C LEU A 12 2.72 4.13 -21.23
N LEU A 13 3.30 4.36 -20.05
CA LEU A 13 3.13 3.50 -18.89
C LEU A 13 1.78 3.74 -18.21
N LYS A 14 1.27 4.99 -18.22
CA LYS A 14 -0.13 5.28 -17.85
C LYS A 14 -1.10 4.53 -18.75
N LYS A 15 -0.88 4.54 -20.07
CA LYS A 15 -1.70 3.78 -21.03
C LYS A 15 -1.70 2.27 -20.80
N LEU A 16 -0.55 1.69 -20.43
CA LEU A 16 -0.45 0.27 -20.04
C LEU A 16 -1.20 -0.05 -18.74
N ALA A 17 -1.04 0.78 -17.69
CA ALA A 17 -1.84 0.66 -16.47
C ALA A 17 -3.34 0.85 -16.73
N MET A 18 -3.66 1.69 -17.72
CA MET A 18 -5.01 1.94 -18.24
C MET A 18 -5.46 0.91 -19.27
N GLY A 19 -4.71 -0.17 -19.54
CA GLY A 19 -5.05 -1.24 -20.49
C GLY A 19 -5.35 -0.80 -21.92
N GLU A 20 -4.92 0.39 -22.35
CA GLU A 20 -4.97 0.79 -23.76
C GLU A 20 -3.95 -0.05 -24.57
N GLU A 21 -4.36 -0.56 -25.73
CA GLU A 21 -3.42 -1.18 -26.67
C GLU A 21 -2.38 -0.15 -27.13
N LEU A 22 -1.15 -0.31 -26.67
CA LEU A 22 -0.04 0.46 -27.18
C LEU A 22 0.17 0.17 -28.67
N THR A 23 0.35 1.22 -29.48
CA THR A 23 0.78 1.05 -30.87
C THR A 23 2.14 0.31 -30.93
N GLU A 24 2.46 -0.39 -32.02
CA GLU A 24 3.73 -1.14 -32.17
C GLU A 24 4.99 -0.29 -31.89
N LYS A 25 4.91 1.02 -32.13
CA LYS A 25 6.00 1.99 -31.89
C LYS A 25 6.17 2.41 -30.43
N GLN A 26 5.20 2.07 -29.59
CA GLN A 26 4.98 2.59 -28.24
C GLN A 26 5.20 1.53 -27.16
N ARG A 27 5.10 0.23 -27.50
CA ARG A 27 5.45 -0.87 -26.60
C ARG A 27 6.93 -0.79 -26.22
N LYS A 28 7.20 -0.55 -24.93
CA LYS A 28 8.51 -0.87 -24.36
C LYS A 28 8.57 -2.37 -24.17
N ASP A 29 9.45 -3.02 -24.89
CA ASP A 29 9.68 -4.44 -24.72
C ASP A 29 10.51 -4.68 -23.45
N MET A 30 10.49 -5.91 -22.92
CA MET A 30 11.38 -6.31 -21.82
C MET A 30 12.85 -5.89 -22.04
N LYS A 31 13.30 -5.85 -23.30
CA LYS A 31 14.66 -5.44 -23.69
C LYS A 31 15.04 -4.03 -23.25
N ASP A 32 14.06 -3.14 -23.09
CA ASP A 32 14.25 -1.73 -22.72
C ASP A 32 14.46 -1.56 -21.21
N TYR A 33 14.01 -2.52 -20.41
CA TYR A 33 14.24 -2.55 -18.96
C TYR A 33 15.58 -3.20 -18.61
N LYS A 34 16.67 -2.45 -18.83
CA LYS A 34 18.06 -2.94 -18.67
C LYS A 34 18.35 -3.66 -17.35
N PHE A 35 17.73 -3.22 -16.25
CA PHE A 35 17.85 -3.89 -14.95
C PHE A 35 16.88 -5.08 -14.84
N TRP A 36 15.56 -4.84 -14.93
CA TRP A 36 14.54 -5.85 -14.67
C TRP A 36 14.61 -7.07 -15.59
N LYS A 37 15.10 -6.93 -16.82
CA LYS A 37 15.34 -8.08 -17.72
C LYS A 37 16.35 -9.10 -17.21
N THR A 38 17.15 -8.73 -16.20
CA THR A 38 18.16 -9.61 -15.57
C THR A 38 17.71 -10.14 -14.21
N GLN A 39 16.52 -9.74 -13.74
CA GLN A 39 15.99 -10.12 -12.44
C GLN A 39 15.00 -11.30 -12.60
N PRO A 40 14.81 -12.12 -11.55
CA PRO A 40 13.85 -13.21 -11.56
C PRO A 40 12.44 -12.63 -11.41
N VAL A 41 11.91 -12.05 -12.48
CA VAL A 41 10.54 -11.53 -12.58
C VAL A 41 9.90 -12.05 -13.87
N SER A 42 8.57 -12.23 -13.85
CA SER A 42 7.82 -12.61 -15.04
C SER A 42 8.01 -11.56 -16.15
N LYS A 43 8.08 -12.01 -17.40
CA LYS A 43 8.10 -11.11 -18.57
C LYS A 43 6.67 -10.75 -18.99
N PHE A 44 6.48 -9.64 -19.70
CA PHE A 44 5.15 -9.17 -20.12
C PHE A 44 4.39 -10.17 -20.99
N ASP A 45 5.12 -10.87 -21.83
CA ASP A 45 4.68 -11.78 -22.87
C ASP A 45 4.90 -13.25 -22.49
N GLU A 46 5.27 -13.51 -21.24
CA GLU A 46 5.46 -14.87 -20.73
C GLU A 46 4.10 -15.54 -20.47
N LYS A 47 3.85 -16.64 -21.18
CA LYS A 47 2.74 -17.53 -20.86
C LYS A 47 3.08 -18.29 -19.58
N ILE A 48 2.24 -18.11 -18.57
CA ILE A 48 2.37 -18.80 -17.29
C ILE A 48 1.57 -20.10 -17.39
N ASP A 49 2.24 -21.24 -17.33
CA ASP A 49 1.58 -22.55 -17.29
C ASP A 49 1.46 -23.09 -15.85
N LYS A 50 2.34 -22.64 -14.95
CA LYS A 50 2.37 -23.03 -13.53
C LYS A 50 2.95 -21.92 -12.66
N GLU A 51 2.35 -21.72 -11.48
CA GLU A 51 2.85 -20.80 -10.45
C GLU A 51 4.02 -21.39 -9.66
N GLY A 52 4.92 -20.53 -9.17
CA GLY A 52 6.05 -20.93 -8.34
C GLY A 52 7.31 -20.09 -8.55
N PRO A 53 8.41 -20.45 -7.86
CA PRO A 53 9.69 -19.75 -7.97
C PRO A 53 10.23 -19.69 -9.41
N ILE A 54 10.92 -18.59 -9.74
CA ILE A 54 11.51 -18.39 -11.08
C ILE A 54 12.92 -18.97 -11.13
N ASP A 55 13.76 -18.61 -10.17
CA ASP A 55 15.11 -19.14 -10.05
C ASP A 55 15.08 -20.58 -9.54
N SER A 56 16.11 -21.35 -9.91
CA SER A 56 16.38 -22.64 -9.27
C SER A 56 16.65 -22.44 -7.78
N LEU A 57 16.34 -23.47 -6.98
CA LEU A 57 16.64 -23.49 -5.55
C LEU A 57 18.13 -23.15 -5.31
N LYS A 58 18.34 -22.21 -4.39
CA LYS A 58 19.64 -21.76 -3.89
C LYS A 58 19.63 -21.89 -2.37
N THR A 59 20.80 -21.79 -1.77
CA THR A 59 20.98 -21.79 -0.32
C THR A 59 21.67 -20.50 0.13
N PRO A 60 21.58 -20.12 1.41
CA PRO A 60 22.33 -18.96 1.94
C PRO A 60 23.84 -19.04 1.73
N ALA A 61 24.40 -20.25 1.57
CA ALA A 61 25.81 -20.48 1.28
C ALA A 61 26.20 -20.05 -0.15
N ASP A 62 25.26 -20.04 -1.09
CA ASP A 62 25.48 -19.61 -2.48
C ASP A 62 25.52 -18.09 -2.63
N ILE A 63 25.15 -17.36 -1.58
CA ILE A 63 25.08 -15.90 -1.58
C ILE A 63 26.39 -15.34 -1.03
N PRO A 64 26.97 -14.27 -1.61
CA PRO A 64 28.15 -13.62 -1.04
C PRO A 64 27.85 -13.00 0.34
N ASP A 65 28.78 -13.14 1.29
CA ASP A 65 28.70 -12.49 2.61
C ASP A 65 28.94 -10.98 2.53
N GLU A 66 29.88 -10.57 1.68
CA GLU A 66 30.22 -9.16 1.49
C GLU A 66 29.20 -8.43 0.62
N PRO A 67 28.88 -7.17 0.93
CA PRO A 67 27.99 -6.36 0.13
C PRO A 67 28.61 -6.00 -1.22
N SER A 68 27.76 -5.62 -2.18
CA SER A 68 28.24 -5.15 -3.48
C SER A 68 29.12 -3.89 -3.33
N ALA A 69 30.18 -3.77 -4.14
CA ALA A 69 31.05 -2.61 -4.09
C ALA A 69 30.30 -1.31 -4.41
N MET A 70 30.56 -0.27 -3.60
CA MET A 70 30.02 1.08 -3.80
C MET A 70 31.07 2.02 -4.40
N LEU A 71 30.60 3.11 -5.01
CA LEU A 71 31.48 4.21 -5.41
C LEU A 71 32.24 4.74 -4.20
N LYS A 72 33.49 5.18 -4.41
CA LYS A 72 34.47 5.51 -3.35
C LYS A 72 33.90 6.38 -2.23
N ASP A 73 33.06 7.37 -2.57
CA ASP A 73 32.54 8.38 -1.65
C ASP A 73 31.27 7.98 -0.90
N PHE A 74 30.74 6.78 -1.19
CA PHE A 74 29.53 6.24 -0.58
C PHE A 74 29.82 4.95 0.17
N GLU A 75 29.01 4.68 1.17
CA GLU A 75 29.06 3.43 1.94
C GLU A 75 27.67 2.90 2.25
N TRP A 76 27.59 1.58 2.39
CA TRP A 76 26.41 0.92 2.92
C TRP A 76 26.28 1.19 4.40
N VAL A 77 25.05 1.35 4.86
CA VAL A 77 24.71 1.36 6.27
C VAL A 77 23.52 0.44 6.50
N THR A 78 23.52 -0.25 7.62
CA THR A 78 22.33 -0.92 8.15
C THR A 78 21.71 0.03 9.14
N ILE A 79 20.50 0.50 8.85
CA ILE A 79 19.83 1.48 9.70
C ILE A 79 19.25 0.77 10.93
N ASP A 80 19.50 1.37 12.08
CA ASP A 80 19.00 0.94 13.37
C ASP A 80 17.88 1.87 13.84
N LEU A 81 16.64 1.48 13.55
CA LEU A 81 15.45 2.28 13.84
C LEU A 81 15.14 2.41 15.33
N GLU A 82 15.83 1.66 16.20
CA GLU A 82 15.77 1.84 17.65
C GLU A 82 16.57 3.07 18.10
N LYS A 83 17.47 3.59 17.26
CA LYS A 83 18.22 4.83 17.51
C LYS A 83 17.48 6.02 16.92
N GLU A 84 17.17 6.98 17.79
CA GLU A 84 16.43 8.19 17.44
C GLU A 84 17.09 8.99 16.30
N ASP A 85 18.42 9.16 16.32
CA ASP A 85 19.14 9.88 15.25
C ASP A 85 19.00 9.18 13.88
N GLU A 86 19.09 7.85 13.82
CA GLU A 86 18.97 7.14 12.56
C GLU A 86 17.51 7.10 12.05
N MET A 87 16.53 6.99 12.95
CA MET A 87 15.12 7.19 12.64
C MET A 87 14.87 8.58 12.06
N ASN A 88 15.42 9.63 12.68
CA ASN A 88 15.30 11.00 12.20
C ASN A 88 15.94 11.19 10.81
N GLN A 89 17.06 10.53 10.53
CA GLN A 89 17.67 10.55 9.20
C GLN A 89 16.80 9.89 8.12
N VAL A 90 16.17 8.74 8.42
CA VAL A 90 15.22 8.07 7.52
C VAL A 90 13.99 8.94 7.30
N HIS A 91 13.41 9.48 8.38
CA HIS A 91 12.27 10.38 8.32
C HIS A 91 12.58 11.60 7.45
N GLN A 92 13.72 12.28 7.67
CA GLN A 92 14.12 13.44 6.86
C GLN A 92 14.32 13.10 5.39
N LEU A 93 14.99 11.97 5.09
CA LEU A 93 15.19 11.52 3.71
C LEU A 93 13.84 11.27 3.01
N LEU A 94 12.90 10.61 3.68
CA LEU A 94 11.59 10.31 3.11
C LEU A 94 10.75 11.59 2.96
N HIS A 95 10.70 12.44 3.98
CA HIS A 95 9.99 13.71 3.93
C HIS A 95 10.43 14.58 2.72
N ASP A 96 11.74 14.70 2.49
CA ASP A 96 12.27 15.61 1.47
C ASP A 96 12.28 15.00 0.06
N HIS A 97 12.30 13.67 -0.04
CA HIS A 97 12.67 12.97 -1.28
C HIS A 97 11.80 11.75 -1.61
N TYR A 98 10.77 11.42 -0.85
CA TYR A 98 9.84 10.35 -1.19
C TYR A 98 8.72 10.82 -2.14
N VAL A 99 7.72 9.97 -2.34
CA VAL A 99 6.66 10.11 -3.34
C VAL A 99 5.99 11.49 -3.24
N GLU A 100 5.94 12.16 -4.40
CA GLU A 100 5.16 13.38 -4.63
C GLU A 100 4.01 13.00 -5.57
N ASP A 101 2.87 13.67 -5.44
CA ASP A 101 1.85 13.63 -6.48
C ASP A 101 2.38 14.21 -7.80
N GLN A 102 1.66 13.99 -8.90
CA GLN A 102 2.15 14.33 -10.24
C GLN A 102 2.48 15.82 -10.41
N ASP A 103 1.76 16.67 -9.68
CA ASP A 103 1.92 18.12 -9.70
C ASP A 103 2.81 18.64 -8.56
N ALA A 104 3.37 17.73 -7.74
CA ALA A 104 4.17 18.03 -6.56
C ALA A 104 3.50 19.05 -5.62
N SER A 105 2.17 18.93 -5.45
CA SER A 105 1.35 19.74 -4.54
C SER A 105 1.21 19.13 -3.15
N PHE A 106 1.43 17.82 -3.01
CA PHE A 106 1.28 17.06 -1.77
C PHE A 106 2.45 16.09 -1.55
N ARG A 107 2.86 15.94 -0.29
CA ARG A 107 3.83 14.94 0.15
C ARG A 107 3.29 14.14 1.31
N PHE A 108 3.62 12.85 1.36
CA PHE A 108 3.38 12.03 2.54
C PHE A 108 4.11 12.58 3.76
N ALA A 109 3.37 12.78 4.85
CA ALA A 109 3.88 13.21 6.15
C ALA A 109 3.94 11.99 7.09
N TYR A 110 4.84 11.06 6.80
CA TYR A 110 5.09 9.90 7.67
C TYR A 110 5.58 10.36 9.04
N THR A 111 4.96 9.89 10.12
CA THR A 111 5.39 10.20 11.49
C THR A 111 6.38 9.15 12.00
N ALA A 112 7.12 9.47 13.06
CA ALA A 112 8.00 8.50 13.73
C ALA A 112 7.21 7.27 14.23
N ASN A 113 6.00 7.48 14.75
CA ASN A 113 5.10 6.39 15.17
C ASN A 113 4.69 5.52 13.98
N PHE A 114 4.38 6.13 12.83
CA PHE A 114 4.08 5.39 11.61
C PHE A 114 5.25 4.49 11.20
N PHE A 115 6.49 4.99 11.24
CA PHE A 115 7.65 4.16 10.91
C PHE A 115 7.89 3.03 11.90
N LYS A 116 7.72 3.26 13.21
CA LYS A 116 7.82 2.18 14.20
C LYS A 116 6.79 1.09 13.92
N TRP A 117 5.54 1.46 13.67
CA TRP A 117 4.48 0.52 13.33
C TRP A 117 4.74 -0.20 12.00
N ALA A 118 5.07 0.52 10.94
CA ALA A 118 5.23 -0.03 9.60
C ALA A 118 6.51 -0.85 9.41
N LEU A 119 7.61 -0.44 10.05
CA LEU A 119 8.92 -1.04 9.82
C LEU A 119 9.27 -2.10 10.85
N GLN A 120 8.71 -2.09 12.06
CA GLN A 120 9.11 -3.03 13.13
C GLN A 120 8.01 -4.05 13.52
N PRO A 121 7.39 -4.78 12.56
CA PRO A 121 6.46 -5.86 12.90
C PRO A 121 7.18 -7.08 13.50
N PRO A 122 6.46 -8.01 14.14
CA PRO A 122 7.06 -9.24 14.67
C PRO A 122 8.02 -9.93 13.68
N GLY A 123 9.21 -10.27 14.16
CA GLY A 123 10.26 -10.90 13.35
C GLY A 123 11.08 -9.94 12.48
N TRP A 124 10.86 -8.62 12.54
CA TRP A 124 11.65 -7.64 11.81
C TRP A 124 13.16 -7.81 12.02
N LYS A 125 13.93 -7.48 10.99
CA LYS A 125 15.39 -7.63 10.98
C LYS A 125 16.03 -6.32 10.55
N LYS A 126 16.86 -5.73 11.40
CA LYS A 126 17.61 -4.50 11.09
C LYS A 126 18.38 -4.63 9.77
N GLU A 127 18.86 -5.83 9.45
CA GLU A 127 19.60 -6.11 8.21
C GLU A 127 18.80 -5.76 6.95
N TYR A 128 17.47 -5.77 7.02
CA TYR A 128 16.58 -5.43 5.92
C TYR A 128 16.36 -3.92 5.74
N TYR A 129 16.91 -3.08 6.62
CA TYR A 129 16.89 -1.62 6.47
C TYR A 129 18.20 -1.14 5.88
N VAL A 130 18.26 -1.10 4.56
CA VAL A 130 19.48 -0.80 3.81
C VAL A 130 19.52 0.68 3.48
N GLY A 131 20.54 1.37 4.00
CA GLY A 131 20.82 2.76 3.68
C GLY A 131 22.12 2.96 2.90
N VAL A 132 22.25 4.13 2.27
CA VAL A 132 23.50 4.62 1.69
C VAL A 132 23.86 5.96 2.30
N ARG A 133 25.06 6.08 2.87
CA ARG A 133 25.61 7.33 3.39
C ARG A 133 26.72 7.88 2.49
N VAL A 134 26.90 9.19 2.52
CA VAL A 134 28.10 9.86 1.99
C VAL A 134 29.19 9.79 3.06
N LYS A 135 30.32 9.14 2.76
CA LYS A 135 31.41 8.91 3.74
C LYS A 135 31.92 10.18 4.41
N ALA A 136 32.08 11.24 3.63
CA ALA A 136 32.65 12.49 4.11
C ALA A 136 31.75 13.24 5.10
N THR A 137 30.43 13.03 5.05
CA THR A 137 29.46 13.82 5.82
C THR A 137 28.55 13.00 6.73
N GLY A 138 28.53 11.67 6.58
CA GLY A 138 27.57 10.79 7.24
C GLY A 138 26.12 10.93 6.75
N LYS A 139 25.84 11.82 5.78
CA LYS A 139 24.47 12.11 5.34
C LYS A 139 23.85 10.88 4.65
N LEU A 140 22.67 10.47 5.11
CA LEU A 140 21.85 9.45 4.46
C LEU A 140 21.27 10.00 3.14
N VAL A 141 21.48 9.28 2.04
CA VAL A 141 21.10 9.72 0.69
C VAL A 141 20.26 8.71 -0.08
N ALA A 142 20.14 7.48 0.43
CA ALA A 142 19.17 6.52 -0.07
C ALA A 142 18.79 5.51 1.01
N PHE A 143 17.60 4.95 0.88
CA PHE A 143 17.03 3.97 1.80
C PHE A 143 16.14 2.99 1.04
N ILE A 144 16.11 1.73 1.48
CA ILE A 144 15.14 0.71 1.07
C ILE A 144 14.92 -0.20 2.29
N SER A 145 13.68 -0.62 2.51
CA SER A 145 13.32 -1.46 3.64
C SER A 145 12.65 -2.75 3.19
N GLY A 146 12.79 -3.78 4.02
CA GLY A 146 12.03 -5.01 3.92
C GLY A 146 11.55 -5.44 5.31
N ILE A 147 10.35 -6.02 5.37
CA ILE A 147 9.81 -6.67 6.57
C ILE A 147 9.47 -8.13 6.24
N PRO A 148 9.64 -9.08 7.16
CA PRO A 148 9.26 -10.47 6.90
C PRO A 148 7.74 -10.58 6.76
N SER A 149 7.31 -11.50 5.90
CA SER A 149 5.90 -11.80 5.74
C SER A 149 5.67 -13.20 5.16
N LEU A 150 4.52 -13.79 5.48
CA LEU A 150 4.06 -15.03 4.87
C LEU A 150 2.95 -14.72 3.87
N LEU A 151 3.29 -14.75 2.58
CA LEU A 151 2.29 -14.60 1.52
C LEU A 151 1.58 -15.92 1.29
N ARG A 152 0.28 -15.85 1.01
CA ARG A 152 -0.45 -16.95 0.34
C ARG A 152 -0.84 -16.47 -1.06
N VAL A 153 -0.27 -17.13 -2.06
CA VAL A 153 -0.60 -16.97 -3.47
C VAL A 153 -1.44 -18.18 -3.87
N ARG A 154 -2.76 -17.99 -3.89
CA ARG A 154 -3.78 -19.02 -4.08
C ARG A 154 -3.64 -20.13 -3.03
N GLU A 155 -3.18 -21.32 -3.44
CA GLU A 155 -2.97 -22.45 -2.54
C GLU A 155 -1.55 -22.50 -1.96
N ASN A 156 -0.63 -21.65 -2.46
CA ASN A 156 0.79 -21.72 -2.14
C ASN A 156 1.15 -20.76 -1.01
N LYS A 157 1.71 -21.29 0.08
CA LYS A 157 2.36 -20.49 1.13
C LYS A 157 3.78 -20.16 0.71
N VAL A 158 4.12 -18.88 0.72
CA VAL A 158 5.37 -18.35 0.19
C VAL A 158 6.02 -17.49 1.28
N PRO A 159 6.98 -18.04 2.05
CA PRO A 159 7.82 -17.23 2.92
C PRO A 159 8.52 -16.13 2.11
N SER A 160 8.36 -14.89 2.53
CA SER A 160 8.71 -13.74 1.71
C SER A 160 9.07 -12.53 2.56
N VAL A 161 9.39 -11.42 1.88
CA VAL A 161 9.49 -10.11 2.49
C VAL A 161 8.60 -9.11 1.75
N GLU A 162 8.03 -8.15 2.46
CA GLU A 162 7.41 -6.98 1.86
C GLU A 162 8.46 -5.88 1.73
N ILE A 163 8.71 -5.43 0.50
CA ILE A 163 9.66 -4.35 0.22
C ILE A 163 8.88 -3.04 0.09
N ASN A 164 9.29 -2.03 0.86
CA ASN A 164 8.71 -0.70 0.80
C ASN A 164 9.76 0.39 1.10
N PHE A 165 9.36 1.65 1.01
CA PHE A 165 10.17 2.83 1.35
C PHE A 165 11.47 2.97 0.55
N LEU A 166 11.49 2.51 -0.71
CA LEU A 166 12.61 2.79 -1.62
C LEU A 166 12.67 4.30 -1.92
N CYS A 167 13.64 4.98 -1.33
CA CYS A 167 13.84 6.39 -1.47
C CYS A 167 15.28 6.70 -1.89
N ILE A 168 15.42 7.58 -2.88
CA ILE A 168 16.72 8.11 -3.32
C ILE A 168 16.62 9.62 -3.35
N HIS A 169 17.58 10.27 -2.69
CA HIS A 169 17.72 11.72 -2.68
C HIS A 169 17.63 12.27 -4.11
N LYS A 170 16.81 13.31 -4.33
CA LYS A 170 16.46 13.82 -5.68
C LYS A 170 17.66 14.05 -6.60
N LYS A 171 18.74 14.65 -6.07
CA LYS A 171 20.01 14.89 -6.77
C LYS A 171 20.74 13.64 -7.29
N LEU A 172 20.45 12.46 -6.74
CA LEU A 172 21.06 11.17 -7.13
C LEU A 172 20.13 10.30 -7.98
N ARG A 173 18.91 10.77 -8.27
CA ARG A 173 17.98 10.08 -9.18
C ARG A 173 18.57 9.98 -10.59
N SER A 174 18.11 9.01 -11.36
CA SER A 174 18.61 8.70 -12.72
C SER A 174 20.10 8.30 -12.80
N LYS A 175 20.76 8.03 -11.67
CA LYS A 175 22.15 7.50 -11.60
C LYS A 175 22.23 5.99 -11.41
N ARG A 176 21.12 5.27 -11.61
CA ARG A 176 21.00 3.80 -11.44
C ARG A 176 21.31 3.27 -10.04
N LEU A 177 21.10 4.09 -9.00
CA LEU A 177 21.28 3.67 -7.61
C LEU A 177 20.17 2.69 -7.14
N ALA A 178 18.93 2.83 -7.61
CA ALA A 178 17.83 1.92 -7.27
C ALA A 178 18.14 0.44 -7.58
N PRO A 179 18.60 0.07 -8.79
CA PRO A 179 19.11 -1.27 -9.06
C PRO A 179 20.14 -1.81 -8.07
N VAL A 180 21.02 -0.95 -7.56
CA VAL A 180 22.08 -1.34 -6.62
C VAL A 180 21.50 -1.60 -5.23
N LEU A 181 20.58 -0.76 -4.77
CA LEU A 181 19.81 -0.97 -3.54
C LEU A 181 19.00 -2.26 -3.57
N ILE A 182 18.27 -2.50 -4.67
CA ILE A 182 17.46 -3.71 -4.85
C ILE A 182 18.35 -4.96 -4.76
N ARG A 183 19.50 -4.96 -5.45
CA ARG A 183 20.44 -6.11 -5.38
C ARG A 183 20.97 -6.35 -3.98
N GLU A 184 21.30 -5.29 -3.25
CA GLU A 184 21.83 -5.42 -1.89
C GLU A 184 20.77 -5.92 -0.91
N ILE A 185 19.53 -5.39 -0.94
CA ILE A 185 18.47 -5.92 -0.08
C ILE A 185 18.14 -7.37 -0.43
N THR A 186 18.09 -7.73 -1.72
CA THR A 186 17.90 -9.14 -2.15
C THR A 186 19.02 -10.03 -1.62
N ARG A 187 20.29 -9.59 -1.65
CA ARG A 187 21.41 -10.36 -1.08
C ARG A 187 21.21 -10.62 0.42
N ARG A 188 20.84 -9.59 1.19
CA ARG A 188 20.62 -9.70 2.64
C ARG A 188 19.43 -10.59 3.00
N VAL A 189 18.34 -10.51 2.22
CA VAL A 189 17.15 -11.35 2.38
C VAL A 189 17.46 -12.81 2.03
N ASN A 190 18.14 -13.07 0.91
CA ASN A 190 18.55 -14.43 0.52
C ASN A 190 19.55 -15.05 1.51
N LYS A 191 20.40 -14.24 2.17
CA LYS A 191 21.27 -14.71 3.27
C LYS A 191 20.51 -15.22 4.48
N ASN A 192 19.25 -14.83 4.62
CA ASN A 192 18.34 -15.28 5.66
C ASN A 192 17.37 -16.36 5.16
N ASP A 193 17.69 -17.01 4.04
CA ASP A 193 16.93 -18.10 3.43
C ASP A 193 15.49 -17.73 3.01
N VAL A 194 15.28 -16.45 2.67
CA VAL A 194 14.04 -15.96 2.07
C VAL A 194 14.33 -15.55 0.63
N TRP A 195 13.48 -15.97 -0.30
CA TRP A 195 13.80 -15.93 -1.73
C TRP A 195 12.78 -15.16 -2.57
N GLN A 196 11.64 -14.78 -1.99
CA GLN A 196 10.54 -14.09 -2.64
C GLN A 196 10.23 -12.77 -1.93
N ALA A 197 9.62 -11.84 -2.67
CA ALA A 197 9.14 -10.59 -2.09
C ALA A 197 7.85 -10.11 -2.73
N LEU A 198 7.02 -9.42 -1.96
CA LEU A 198 5.94 -8.58 -2.44
C LEU A 198 6.42 -7.13 -2.46
N PHE A 199 6.12 -6.41 -3.54
CA PHE A 199 6.33 -4.97 -3.61
C PHE A 199 5.28 -4.32 -4.49
N THR A 200 5.05 -3.03 -4.27
CA THR A 200 4.13 -2.24 -5.09
C THR A 200 4.81 -1.02 -5.69
N SER A 201 4.23 -0.52 -6.77
CA SER A 201 4.70 0.70 -7.42
C SER A 201 3.58 1.37 -8.21
N GLY A 202 3.50 2.70 -8.14
CA GLY A 202 2.65 3.50 -9.03
C GLY A 202 3.17 3.51 -10.48
N ALA A 203 4.48 3.34 -10.67
CA ALA A 203 5.07 3.15 -11.99
C ALA A 203 4.92 1.70 -12.45
N VAL A 204 4.67 1.50 -13.74
CA VAL A 204 4.59 0.16 -14.34
C VAL A 204 5.99 -0.42 -14.56
N LEU A 205 6.23 -1.56 -13.93
CA LEU A 205 7.41 -2.41 -14.08
C LEU A 205 7.02 -3.76 -14.71
N PRO A 206 7.96 -4.54 -15.27
CA PRO A 206 7.66 -5.88 -15.74
C PRO A 206 7.68 -6.92 -14.60
N THR A 207 6.65 -7.74 -14.40
CA THR A 207 5.27 -7.63 -14.89
C THR A 207 4.35 -7.70 -13.68
N PRO A 208 3.36 -6.80 -13.57
CA PRO A 208 2.49 -6.77 -12.40
C PRO A 208 1.64 -8.03 -12.34
N VAL A 209 1.46 -8.58 -11.15
CA VAL A 209 0.49 -9.66 -10.89
C VAL A 209 -0.92 -9.12 -10.82
N SER A 210 -1.08 -7.86 -10.38
CA SER A 210 -2.37 -7.17 -10.33
C SER A 210 -2.18 -5.64 -10.35
N THR A 211 -3.25 -4.92 -10.67
CA THR A 211 -3.31 -3.47 -10.64
C THR A 211 -4.63 -3.03 -10.02
N CYS A 212 -4.56 -2.29 -8.92
CA CYS A 212 -5.72 -1.66 -8.28
C CYS A 212 -5.71 -0.15 -8.53
N ARG A 213 -6.85 0.50 -8.36
CA ARG A 213 -6.99 1.95 -8.46
C ARG A 213 -7.28 2.58 -7.11
N TYR A 214 -6.67 3.72 -6.84
CA TYR A 214 -7.01 4.53 -5.67
C TYR A 214 -8.36 5.22 -5.87
N THR A 215 -9.15 5.25 -4.81
CA THR A 215 -10.41 5.97 -4.74
C THR A 215 -10.45 6.81 -3.47
N HIS A 216 -11.20 7.90 -3.53
CA HIS A 216 -11.21 8.93 -2.50
C HIS A 216 -12.63 9.26 -2.07
N ARG A 217 -12.90 9.21 -0.77
CA ARG A 217 -14.15 9.67 -0.17
C ARG A 217 -13.90 10.96 0.60
N PRO A 218 -14.32 12.13 0.08
CA PRO A 218 -14.20 13.40 0.78
C PRO A 218 -14.93 13.39 2.12
N LEU A 219 -14.25 13.67 3.23
CA LEU A 219 -14.88 13.84 4.55
C LEU A 219 -15.04 15.33 4.89
N ASN A 220 -14.09 16.14 4.44
CA ASN A 220 -14.07 17.60 4.52
C ASN A 220 -13.88 18.21 3.13
N TRP A 221 -14.93 18.16 2.30
CA TRP A 221 -14.83 18.56 0.89
C TRP A 221 -14.41 20.03 0.70
N GLU A 222 -14.80 20.94 1.60
CA GLU A 222 -14.41 22.36 1.53
C GLU A 222 -12.90 22.53 1.62
N LYS A 223 -12.27 21.96 2.66
CA LYS A 223 -10.81 21.98 2.81
C LYS A 223 -10.10 21.33 1.62
N LEU A 224 -10.59 20.18 1.15
CA LEU A 224 -10.01 19.49 -0.02
C LEU A 224 -10.09 20.34 -1.28
N TYR A 225 -11.16 21.12 -1.46
CA TYR A 225 -11.29 22.06 -2.58
C TYR A 225 -10.34 23.25 -2.44
N GLU A 226 -10.20 23.81 -1.23
CA GLU A 226 -9.33 24.95 -0.95
C GLU A 226 -7.84 24.66 -1.17
N VAL A 227 -7.39 23.44 -0.86
CA VAL A 227 -6.00 23.03 -1.08
C VAL A 227 -5.75 22.42 -2.46
N GLY A 228 -6.78 22.36 -3.32
CA GLY A 228 -6.66 21.85 -4.70
C GLY A 228 -6.67 20.33 -4.84
N PHE A 229 -6.93 19.58 -3.76
CA PHE A 229 -7.05 18.12 -3.82
C PHE A 229 -8.32 17.66 -4.56
N SER A 230 -9.42 18.40 -4.41
CA SER A 230 -10.69 18.13 -5.08
C SER A 230 -11.08 19.28 -6.01
N SER A 231 -11.65 18.94 -7.17
CA SER A 231 -12.20 19.92 -8.10
C SER A 231 -13.70 20.16 -7.85
N LEU A 232 -14.20 21.31 -8.29
CA LEU A 232 -15.64 21.61 -8.36
C LEU A 232 -16.15 21.23 -9.76
N PRO A 233 -17.04 20.22 -9.90
CA PRO A 233 -17.57 19.84 -11.20
C PRO A 233 -18.35 20.97 -11.86
N ALA A 234 -18.28 21.05 -13.19
CA ALA A 234 -19.04 22.03 -13.96
C ALA A 234 -20.55 21.90 -13.71
N GLY A 235 -21.21 23.03 -13.47
CA GLY A 235 -22.66 23.08 -13.21
C GLY A 235 -23.08 22.65 -11.79
N VAL A 236 -22.13 22.38 -10.88
CA VAL A 236 -22.40 22.05 -9.47
C VAL A 236 -21.90 23.18 -8.58
N SER A 237 -22.67 23.55 -7.55
CA SER A 237 -22.28 24.55 -6.56
C SER A 237 -21.52 23.95 -5.37
N LYS A 238 -20.74 24.76 -4.66
CA LYS A 238 -20.06 24.33 -3.41
C LYS A 238 -21.04 23.73 -2.40
N SER A 239 -22.20 24.37 -2.21
CA SER A 239 -23.23 23.89 -1.28
C SER A 239 -23.80 22.52 -1.67
N GLN A 240 -23.94 22.24 -2.98
CA GLN A 240 -24.35 20.92 -3.45
C GLN A 240 -23.30 19.85 -3.16
N MET A 241 -22.01 20.18 -3.32
CA MET A 241 -20.91 19.26 -3.00
C MET A 241 -20.82 18.97 -1.49
N LEU A 242 -20.97 19.99 -0.65
CA LEU A 242 -21.06 19.82 0.79
C LEU A 242 -22.23 18.90 1.17
N ALA A 243 -23.43 19.18 0.65
CA ALA A 243 -24.62 18.36 0.89
C ALA A 243 -24.46 16.91 0.43
N LYS A 244 -23.79 16.69 -0.71
CA LYS A 244 -23.53 15.34 -1.27
C LYS A 244 -22.75 14.46 -0.29
N TYR A 245 -21.79 15.02 0.42
CA TYR A 245 -20.83 14.26 1.24
C TYR A 245 -21.14 14.25 2.74
N VAL A 246 -22.23 14.91 3.17
CA VAL A 246 -22.71 14.84 4.56
C VAL A 246 -22.78 13.40 5.05
N LEU A 247 -22.28 13.20 6.26
CA LEU A 247 -22.34 11.96 7.02
C LEU A 247 -23.03 12.23 8.36
N PRO A 248 -23.75 11.24 8.93
CA PRO A 248 -24.26 11.31 10.29
C PRO A 248 -23.15 11.56 11.32
N SER A 249 -23.52 11.97 12.53
CA SER A 249 -22.59 12.19 13.64
C SER A 249 -22.27 10.91 14.42
N ALA A 250 -23.16 9.92 14.39
CA ALA A 250 -23.02 8.67 15.14
C ALA A 250 -23.08 7.46 14.20
N THR A 251 -22.28 6.45 14.55
CA THR A 251 -22.30 5.13 13.90
C THR A 251 -23.63 4.42 14.15
N LYS A 252 -23.97 3.46 13.27
CA LYS A 252 -25.28 2.81 13.27
C LYS A 252 -25.26 1.35 13.66
N THR A 253 -24.13 0.67 13.46
CA THR A 253 -24.03 -0.78 13.69
C THR A 253 -24.05 -1.07 15.20
N PRO A 254 -25.05 -1.83 15.71
CA PRO A 254 -25.07 -2.26 17.11
C PRO A 254 -23.87 -3.15 17.43
N GLY A 255 -23.34 -3.04 18.64
CA GLY A 255 -22.17 -3.81 19.07
C GLY A 255 -20.83 -3.28 18.56
N LEU A 256 -20.82 -2.21 17.76
CA LEU A 256 -19.59 -1.57 17.27
C LEU A 256 -18.81 -0.94 18.42
N ARG A 257 -17.56 -1.37 18.61
CA ARG A 257 -16.63 -0.82 19.61
C ARG A 257 -15.19 -0.90 19.10
N LYS A 258 -14.28 -0.20 19.77
CA LYS A 258 -12.83 -0.31 19.48
C LYS A 258 -12.36 -1.75 19.76
N MET A 259 -11.41 -2.22 18.96
CA MET A 259 -10.71 -3.48 19.20
C MET A 259 -9.87 -3.36 20.47
N VAL A 260 -9.84 -4.43 21.27
CA VAL A 260 -8.92 -4.60 22.40
C VAL A 260 -8.03 -5.83 22.19
N PRO A 261 -6.88 -5.96 22.87
CA PRO A 261 -5.96 -7.09 22.66
C PRO A 261 -6.60 -8.47 22.87
N GLU A 262 -7.60 -8.56 23.76
CA GLU A 262 -8.33 -9.78 24.05
C GLU A 262 -9.16 -10.29 22.86
N ASP A 263 -9.50 -9.41 21.91
CA ASP A 263 -10.23 -9.79 20.70
C ASP A 263 -9.35 -10.51 19.68
N ALA A 264 -8.02 -10.48 19.84
CA ALA A 264 -7.06 -10.88 18.81
C ALA A 264 -7.28 -12.31 18.27
N ASP A 265 -7.64 -13.26 19.13
CA ASP A 265 -7.91 -14.64 18.70
C ASP A 265 -9.16 -14.73 17.81
N GLN A 266 -10.24 -14.02 18.17
CA GLN A 266 -11.47 -14.02 17.39
C GLN A 266 -11.32 -13.22 16.08
N VAL A 267 -10.56 -12.12 16.12
CA VAL A 267 -10.25 -11.30 14.94
C VAL A 267 -9.38 -12.08 13.97
N LEU A 268 -8.35 -12.79 14.45
CA LEU A 268 -7.51 -13.65 13.61
C LEU A 268 -8.32 -14.74 12.93
N ASP A 269 -9.13 -15.49 13.68
CA ASP A 269 -9.98 -16.56 13.13
C ASP A 269 -10.95 -16.04 12.06
N LEU A 270 -11.57 -14.87 12.30
CA LEU A 270 -12.45 -14.23 11.34
C LEU A 270 -11.68 -13.74 10.10
N TYR A 271 -10.52 -13.10 10.29
CA TYR A 271 -9.64 -12.63 9.22
C TYR A 271 -9.24 -13.79 8.31
N GLU A 272 -8.68 -14.86 8.86
CA GLU A 272 -8.20 -16.01 8.09
C GLU A 272 -9.33 -16.64 7.27
N LYS A 273 -10.52 -16.80 7.86
CA LYS A 273 -11.69 -17.36 7.16
C LYS A 273 -12.18 -16.45 6.04
N PHE A 274 -12.20 -15.14 6.28
CA PHE A 274 -12.67 -14.16 5.30
C PHE A 274 -11.67 -13.98 4.15
N GLN A 275 -10.36 -13.96 4.45
CA GLN A 275 -9.28 -13.77 3.47
C GLN A 275 -9.11 -14.95 2.50
N LYS A 276 -9.66 -16.14 2.79
CA LYS A 276 -9.71 -17.26 1.84
C LYS A 276 -10.40 -16.92 0.51
N ARG A 277 -11.19 -15.85 0.47
CA ARG A 277 -11.87 -15.35 -0.73
C ARG A 277 -10.90 -14.76 -1.77
N TYR A 278 -9.69 -14.40 -1.36
CA TYR A 278 -8.72 -13.72 -2.21
C TYR A 278 -7.55 -14.64 -2.59
N ASP A 279 -6.91 -14.27 -3.70
CA ASP A 279 -5.83 -15.01 -4.33
C ASP A 279 -4.44 -14.59 -3.84
N LEU A 280 -4.28 -13.34 -3.38
CA LEU A 280 -3.03 -12.82 -2.84
C LEU A 280 -3.31 -12.21 -1.47
N VAL A 281 -2.86 -12.88 -0.40
CA VAL A 281 -3.08 -12.44 0.98
C VAL A 281 -1.81 -12.57 1.83
N LEU A 282 -1.81 -11.91 2.98
CA LEU A 282 -0.87 -12.16 4.06
C LEU A 282 -1.49 -13.15 5.04
N GLU A 283 -0.73 -14.15 5.47
CA GLU A 283 -1.11 -14.99 6.60
C GLU A 283 -0.48 -14.40 7.86
N PHE A 284 -1.32 -13.93 8.77
CA PHE A 284 -0.87 -13.34 10.03
C PHE A 284 -0.89 -14.35 11.16
N THR A 285 0.09 -14.22 12.04
CA THR A 285 0.07 -14.77 13.39
C THR A 285 -0.76 -13.88 14.32
N LYS A 286 -1.08 -14.37 15.52
CA LYS A 286 -1.73 -13.56 16.57
C LYS A 286 -0.90 -12.32 16.93
N GLU A 287 0.42 -12.47 17.02
CA GLU A 287 1.32 -11.36 17.33
C GLU A 287 1.26 -10.28 16.25
N GLU A 288 1.24 -10.69 14.98
CA GLU A 288 1.06 -9.77 13.85
C GLU A 288 -0.33 -9.12 13.82
N ILE A 289 -1.40 -9.84 14.17
CA ILE A 289 -2.75 -9.24 14.29
C ILE A 289 -2.76 -8.15 15.37
N ILE A 290 -2.15 -8.40 16.54
CA ILE A 290 -2.03 -7.39 17.58
C ILE A 290 -1.21 -6.21 17.05
N HIS A 291 -0.04 -6.45 16.46
CA HIS A 291 0.82 -5.39 15.94
C HIS A 291 0.12 -4.54 14.87
N TRP A 292 -0.49 -5.17 13.87
CA TRP A 292 -1.05 -4.50 12.70
C TRP A 292 -2.40 -3.84 12.95
N LEU A 293 -3.23 -4.38 13.85
CA LEU A 293 -4.60 -3.88 14.06
C LEU A 293 -4.80 -3.16 15.40
N TYR A 294 -3.89 -3.32 16.36
CA TYR A 294 -3.97 -2.68 17.67
C TYR A 294 -2.71 -1.86 18.02
N TRP A 295 -1.54 -2.39 17.65
CA TRP A 295 -0.18 -1.92 17.89
C TRP A 295 0.24 -1.85 19.37
N SER A 296 -0.30 -0.92 20.17
CA SER A 296 0.06 -0.80 21.60
C SER A 296 -0.97 -0.02 22.42
N ASP A 297 -0.96 -0.16 23.74
CA ASP A 297 -1.77 0.69 24.64
C ASP A 297 -1.37 2.18 24.52
N GLU A 298 -0.08 2.44 24.29
CA GLU A 298 0.47 3.79 24.16
C GLU A 298 -0.16 4.52 22.97
N GLN A 299 -0.24 3.88 21.80
CA GLN A 299 -0.85 4.50 20.62
C GLN A 299 -2.35 4.74 20.81
N ASN A 300 -3.04 3.83 21.50
CA ASN A 300 -4.47 3.94 21.74
C ASN A 300 -4.82 5.07 22.71
N SER A 301 -3.83 5.52 23.49
CA SER A 301 -3.91 6.66 24.40
C SER A 301 -3.59 8.01 23.74
N LEU A 302 -3.08 8.00 22.49
CA LEU A 302 -2.82 9.21 21.73
C LEU A 302 -4.11 9.94 21.35
N GLU A 303 -3.96 11.22 21.00
CA GLU A 303 -5.03 11.96 20.35
C GLU A 303 -5.39 11.31 19.00
N ASP A 304 -6.64 11.47 18.59
CA ASP A 304 -7.18 10.75 17.42
C ASP A 304 -6.38 11.01 16.13
N GLN A 305 -5.78 12.19 15.96
CA GLN A 305 -4.99 12.54 14.77
C GLN A 305 -3.56 12.00 14.81
N ASP A 306 -3.03 11.68 16.00
CA ASP A 306 -1.67 11.17 16.20
C ASP A 306 -1.60 9.63 16.18
N LYS A 307 -2.76 8.97 16.18
CA LYS A 307 -2.87 7.52 16.03
C LYS A 307 -2.37 7.09 14.66
N VAL A 308 -1.79 5.89 14.62
CA VAL A 308 -1.32 5.30 13.36
C VAL A 308 -2.38 4.36 12.79
N ILE A 309 -2.98 3.52 13.63
CA ILE A 309 -3.96 2.50 13.25
C ILE A 309 -5.21 2.61 14.12
N VAL A 310 -6.36 2.51 13.48
CA VAL A 310 -7.68 2.55 14.13
C VAL A 310 -8.46 1.31 13.72
N THR A 311 -8.84 0.50 14.70
CA THR A 311 -9.60 -0.74 14.46
C THR A 311 -10.84 -0.80 15.33
N TYR A 312 -11.95 -1.18 14.71
CA TYR A 312 -13.22 -1.43 15.37
C TYR A 312 -13.70 -2.85 15.07
N VAL A 313 -14.34 -3.44 16.07
CA VAL A 313 -15.00 -4.74 15.99
C VAL A 313 -16.49 -4.57 16.25
N VAL A 314 -17.28 -5.51 15.75
CA VAL A 314 -18.70 -5.66 16.09
C VAL A 314 -18.84 -6.90 16.97
N GLU A 315 -19.35 -6.72 18.18
CA GLU A 315 -19.59 -7.80 19.14
C GLU A 315 -21.09 -8.08 19.30
N GLU A 316 -21.47 -9.34 19.10
CA GLU A 316 -22.82 -9.86 19.33
C GLU A 316 -22.71 -11.11 20.23
N ASP A 317 -23.38 -11.09 21.39
CA ASP A 317 -23.40 -12.19 22.36
C ASP A 317 -22.00 -12.75 22.75
N GLY A 318 -21.03 -11.85 22.95
CA GLY A 318 -19.66 -12.21 23.32
C GLY A 318 -18.78 -12.66 22.14
N LYS A 319 -19.29 -12.60 20.90
CA LYS A 319 -18.58 -13.04 19.70
C LYS A 319 -18.31 -11.87 18.75
N ILE A 320 -17.09 -11.81 18.24
CA ILE A 320 -16.74 -10.86 17.18
C ILE A 320 -17.31 -11.35 15.85
N THR A 321 -18.14 -10.52 15.24
CA THR A 321 -18.83 -10.86 13.99
C THR A 321 -18.25 -10.14 12.79
N ASP A 322 -17.65 -8.98 13.00
CA ASP A 322 -17.09 -8.13 11.96
C ASP A 322 -15.96 -7.30 12.55
N PHE A 323 -15.04 -6.87 11.70
CA PHE A 323 -14.11 -5.80 12.05
C PHE A 323 -13.76 -4.98 10.81
N PHE A 324 -13.34 -3.74 11.04
CA PHE A 324 -12.67 -2.93 10.03
C PHE A 324 -11.53 -2.14 10.68
N SER A 325 -10.54 -1.79 9.87
CA SER A 325 -9.41 -0.97 10.27
C SER A 325 -9.06 0.04 9.20
N PHE A 326 -8.46 1.16 9.62
CA PHE A 326 -7.83 2.11 8.73
C PHE A 326 -6.62 2.73 9.40
N TYR A 327 -5.59 3.02 8.61
CA TYR A 327 -4.41 3.73 9.10
C TYR A 327 -4.45 5.20 8.72
N ILE A 328 -3.74 6.03 9.47
CA ILE A 328 -3.66 7.47 9.27
C ILE A 328 -2.28 7.80 8.71
N LEU A 329 -2.27 8.51 7.58
CA LEU A 329 -1.04 8.96 6.93
C LEU A 329 -1.29 10.33 6.28
N PRO A 330 -0.99 11.43 6.99
CA PRO A 330 -1.32 12.76 6.52
C PRO A 330 -0.49 13.18 5.30
N PHE A 331 -0.94 14.24 4.62
CA PHE A 331 -0.15 14.95 3.61
C PHE A 331 0.27 16.33 4.10
N THR A 332 1.48 16.74 3.79
CA THR A 332 1.89 18.15 3.82
C THR A 332 1.51 18.81 2.49
N THR A 333 0.83 19.96 2.55
CA THR A 333 0.50 20.75 1.36
C THR A 333 1.66 21.67 0.99
N LEU A 334 2.00 21.75 -0.30
CA LEU A 334 3.14 22.55 -0.79
C LEU A 334 2.72 23.89 -1.41
N THR A 335 1.41 24.10 -1.61
CA THR A 335 0.84 25.21 -2.38
C THR A 335 0.40 26.41 -1.53
N ASN A 336 -0.10 26.18 -0.31
CA ASN A 336 -0.69 27.23 0.53
C ASN A 336 0.21 27.61 1.72
N SER A 337 0.79 26.64 2.43
CA SER A 337 1.85 26.81 3.43
C SER A 337 2.46 25.45 3.81
N GLU A 338 3.76 25.38 4.14
CA GLU A 338 4.41 24.12 4.60
C GLU A 338 3.86 23.60 5.94
N THR A 339 3.02 24.39 6.62
CA THR A 339 2.38 24.03 7.90
C THR A 339 0.97 23.46 7.74
N ASP A 340 0.34 23.62 6.57
CA ASP A 340 -1.00 23.08 6.34
C ASP A 340 -0.93 21.60 5.96
N GLN A 341 -1.61 20.78 6.77
CA GLN A 341 -1.71 19.34 6.56
C GLN A 341 -3.11 18.91 6.17
N LEU A 342 -3.21 17.89 5.31
CA LEU A 342 -4.42 17.11 5.10
C LEU A 342 -4.35 15.83 5.94
N ASN A 343 -5.35 15.63 6.78
CA ASN A 343 -5.49 14.39 7.54
C ASN A 343 -6.13 13.33 6.64
N VAL A 344 -5.43 12.22 6.38
CA VAL A 344 -5.88 11.20 5.44
C VAL A 344 -5.94 9.85 6.14
N ALA A 345 -7.09 9.20 6.01
CA ALA A 345 -7.28 7.82 6.42
C ALA A 345 -7.22 6.89 5.20
N TYR A 346 -6.65 5.70 5.38
CA TYR A 346 -6.56 4.66 4.36
C TYR A 346 -7.23 3.40 4.88
N LEU A 347 -8.27 2.92 4.19
CA LEU A 347 -8.90 1.65 4.50
C LEU A 347 -7.83 0.54 4.47
N PHE A 348 -7.77 -0.24 5.54
CA PHE A 348 -6.79 -1.30 5.70
C PHE A 348 -7.49 -2.67 5.63
N TYR A 349 -7.38 -3.50 6.66
CA TYR A 349 -8.05 -4.79 6.69
C TYR A 349 -9.45 -4.72 7.30
N TYR A 350 -10.35 -5.54 6.79
CA TYR A 350 -11.68 -5.76 7.34
C TYR A 350 -12.09 -7.22 7.12
N ALA A 351 -13.06 -7.69 7.89
CA ALA A 351 -13.71 -8.96 7.67
C ALA A 351 -15.14 -8.94 8.21
N SER A 352 -15.98 -9.82 7.67
CA SER A 352 -17.37 -9.98 8.13
C SER A 352 -17.79 -11.44 8.09
N LYS A 353 -18.45 -11.90 9.16
CA LYS A 353 -19.07 -13.23 9.20
C LYS A 353 -20.05 -13.46 8.07
N VAL A 354 -20.67 -12.37 7.56
CA VAL A 354 -21.64 -12.43 6.46
C VAL A 354 -20.98 -12.96 5.21
N GLY A 355 -19.71 -12.64 4.95
CA GLY A 355 -18.99 -13.07 3.74
C GLY A 355 -18.36 -14.46 3.81
N LEU A 356 -18.57 -15.21 4.90
CA LEU A 356 -18.03 -16.56 5.05
C LEU A 356 -18.90 -17.59 4.31
N GLY A 357 -18.26 -18.65 3.78
CA GLY A 357 -18.94 -19.73 3.04
C GLY A 357 -19.57 -19.24 1.73
N ASP A 358 -20.68 -19.85 1.34
CA ASP A 358 -21.45 -19.53 0.11
C ASP A 358 -22.31 -18.26 0.29
N SER A 359 -21.70 -17.19 0.82
CA SER A 359 -22.38 -15.91 1.02
C SER A 359 -22.83 -15.30 -0.31
N ASP A 360 -24.09 -14.89 -0.36
CA ASP A 360 -24.64 -14.01 -1.39
C ASP A 360 -23.93 -12.65 -1.36
N ASP A 361 -23.33 -12.27 -2.48
CA ASP A 361 -22.64 -10.99 -2.67
C ASP A 361 -23.54 -9.79 -2.32
N THR A 362 -24.87 -9.91 -2.50
CA THR A 362 -25.83 -8.86 -2.13
C THR A 362 -25.85 -8.62 -0.62
N LYS A 363 -25.80 -9.70 0.18
CA LYS A 363 -25.77 -9.61 1.64
C LYS A 363 -24.45 -9.04 2.12
N LEU A 364 -23.35 -9.52 1.52
CA LEU A 364 -22.01 -9.00 1.82
C LEU A 364 -21.91 -7.51 1.48
N ALA A 365 -22.33 -7.09 0.28
CA ALA A 365 -22.34 -5.70 -0.14
C ALA A 365 -23.12 -4.82 0.83
N LYS A 366 -24.31 -5.24 1.27
CA LYS A 366 -25.10 -4.52 2.28
C LYS A 366 -24.37 -4.41 3.62
N ARG A 367 -23.71 -5.47 4.07
CA ARG A 367 -22.95 -5.47 5.34
C ARG A 367 -21.72 -4.57 5.24
N LEU A 368 -20.93 -4.68 4.18
CA LEU A 368 -19.76 -3.84 3.96
C LEU A 368 -20.14 -2.36 3.82
N ASN A 369 -21.23 -2.04 3.14
CA ASN A 369 -21.76 -0.67 3.10
C ASN A 369 -22.07 -0.11 4.50
N SER A 370 -22.61 -0.94 5.40
CA SER A 370 -22.85 -0.55 6.80
C SER A 370 -21.55 -0.34 7.57
N LEU A 371 -20.62 -1.31 7.50
CA LEU A 371 -19.37 -1.29 8.24
C LEU A 371 -18.46 -0.14 7.80
N ILE A 372 -18.23 -0.02 6.49
CA ILE A 372 -17.38 1.04 5.94
C ILE A 372 -18.09 2.39 6.05
N GLY A 373 -19.43 2.43 5.97
CA GLY A 373 -20.20 3.62 6.29
C GLY A 373 -19.93 4.14 7.72
N ASP A 374 -19.85 3.24 8.69
CA ASP A 374 -19.47 3.58 10.07
C ASP A 374 -17.98 3.96 10.18
N ALA A 375 -17.08 3.30 9.43
CA ALA A 375 -15.67 3.69 9.36
C ALA A 375 -15.48 5.13 8.88
N LEU A 376 -16.25 5.57 7.88
CA LEU A 376 -16.25 6.95 7.39
C LEU A 376 -16.74 7.94 8.47
N ILE A 377 -17.72 7.55 9.29
CA ILE A 377 -18.22 8.37 10.40
C ILE A 377 -17.13 8.49 11.48
N VAL A 378 -16.49 7.37 11.86
CA VAL A 378 -15.37 7.35 12.80
C VAL A 378 -14.26 8.27 12.32
N ALA A 379 -13.76 8.09 11.09
CA ALA A 379 -12.70 8.91 10.53
C ALA A 379 -13.05 10.41 10.48
N LYS A 380 -14.31 10.75 10.10
CA LYS A 380 -14.78 12.14 10.13
C LYS A 380 -14.79 12.73 11.54
N ASN A 381 -15.24 11.96 12.53
CA ASN A 381 -15.25 12.39 13.93
C ASN A 381 -13.83 12.61 14.47
N MET A 382 -12.87 11.82 13.98
CA MET A 382 -11.43 11.97 14.20
C MET A 382 -10.78 13.11 13.38
N LYS A 383 -11.58 13.93 12.68
CA LYS A 383 -11.11 15.08 11.87
C LYS A 383 -10.22 14.70 10.69
N MET A 384 -10.45 13.52 10.11
CA MET A 384 -9.88 13.17 8.80
C MET A 384 -10.59 13.97 7.70
N ASP A 385 -9.82 14.43 6.72
CA ASP A 385 -10.31 15.25 5.61
C ASP A 385 -10.73 14.40 4.41
N VAL A 386 -10.08 13.26 4.19
CA VAL A 386 -10.38 12.31 3.12
C VAL A 386 -10.11 10.88 3.59
N PHE A 387 -10.93 9.95 3.07
CA PHE A 387 -10.79 8.52 3.32
C PHE A 387 -10.50 7.80 2.00
N ASN A 388 -9.36 7.15 1.93
CA ASN A 388 -8.87 6.45 0.74
C ASN A 388 -9.18 4.97 0.82
N ALA A 389 -9.48 4.37 -0.32
CA ALA A 389 -9.59 2.93 -0.48
C ALA A 389 -9.09 2.53 -1.87
N LEU A 390 -8.47 1.35 -1.98
CA LEU A 390 -8.16 0.75 -3.27
C LEU A 390 -9.37 -0.02 -3.80
N THR A 391 -9.37 -0.36 -5.09
CA THR A 391 -10.31 -1.32 -5.67
C THR A 391 -10.01 -2.78 -5.28
N SER A 392 -9.02 -3.02 -4.42
CA SER A 392 -8.67 -4.35 -3.86
C SER A 392 -9.80 -4.95 -3.01
N GLN A 393 -9.62 -6.21 -2.61
CA GLN A 393 -10.57 -6.97 -1.78
C GLN A 393 -11.99 -6.96 -2.39
N ASP A 394 -13.01 -6.95 -1.53
CA ASP A 394 -14.41 -6.76 -1.92
C ASP A 394 -14.82 -5.27 -1.98
N ASN A 395 -13.86 -4.33 -2.09
CA ASN A 395 -14.14 -2.89 -1.96
C ASN A 395 -15.15 -2.40 -3.00
N VAL A 396 -15.06 -2.94 -4.22
CA VAL A 396 -15.96 -2.62 -5.34
C VAL A 396 -17.44 -2.72 -4.98
N LEU A 397 -17.81 -3.55 -4.00
CA LEU A 397 -19.18 -3.73 -3.53
C LEU A 397 -19.77 -2.51 -2.79
N PHE A 398 -18.94 -1.59 -2.31
CA PHE A 398 -19.41 -0.42 -1.56
C PHE A 398 -18.84 0.92 -2.06
N LEU A 399 -17.77 0.93 -2.87
CA LEU A 399 -17.10 2.18 -3.29
C LEU A 399 -18.10 3.18 -3.90
N LYS A 400 -18.89 2.75 -4.87
CA LYS A 400 -19.87 3.61 -5.55
C LYS A 400 -20.97 4.11 -4.59
N ASP A 401 -21.55 3.20 -3.82
CA ASP A 401 -22.67 3.48 -2.91
C ASP A 401 -22.27 4.41 -1.77
N LEU A 402 -21.05 4.25 -1.25
CA LEU A 402 -20.45 5.13 -0.26
C LEU A 402 -19.80 6.38 -0.84
N LYS A 403 -19.96 6.62 -2.15
CA LYS A 403 -19.53 7.84 -2.86
C LYS A 403 -18.01 8.03 -2.89
N PHE A 404 -17.24 6.95 -2.93
CA PHE A 404 -15.84 7.02 -3.29
C PHE A 404 -15.71 7.44 -4.75
N GLY A 405 -15.00 8.53 -5.00
CA GLY A 405 -14.65 8.99 -6.33
C GLY A 405 -13.40 8.27 -6.84
N ASN A 406 -13.38 8.00 -8.14
CA ASN A 406 -12.21 7.43 -8.81
C ASN A 406 -11.03 8.42 -8.75
N GLY A 407 -9.90 7.99 -8.19
CA GLY A 407 -8.64 8.74 -8.27
C GLY A 407 -7.90 8.48 -9.58
N ASP A 408 -6.87 9.27 -9.87
CA ASP A 408 -6.08 9.13 -11.10
C ASP A 408 -4.87 8.20 -10.95
N ALA A 409 -4.61 7.73 -9.72
CA ALA A 409 -3.48 6.89 -9.39
C ALA A 409 -3.85 5.40 -9.36
N PHE A 410 -2.94 4.59 -9.88
CA PHE A 410 -3.00 3.13 -9.84
C PHE A 410 -1.87 2.59 -8.96
N LEU A 411 -2.11 1.45 -8.33
CA LEU A 411 -1.12 0.70 -7.57
C LEU A 411 -0.93 -0.67 -8.21
N ASN A 412 0.27 -0.92 -8.70
CA ASN A 412 0.63 -2.20 -9.30
C ASN A 412 1.32 -3.08 -8.25
N PHE A 413 0.93 -4.36 -8.20
CA PHE A 413 1.47 -5.37 -7.30
C PHE A 413 2.44 -6.28 -8.05
N TYR A 414 3.55 -6.61 -7.41
CA TYR A 414 4.62 -7.42 -8.00
C TYR A 414 5.10 -8.49 -7.04
N LEU A 415 5.42 -9.65 -7.59
CA LEU A 415 6.10 -10.72 -6.88
C LEU A 415 7.52 -10.87 -7.43
N PHE A 416 8.52 -10.71 -6.57
CA PHE A 416 9.91 -10.97 -6.90
C PHE A 416 10.18 -12.47 -6.77
N ASN A 417 10.84 -13.04 -7.78
CA ASN A 417 11.21 -14.46 -7.86
C ASN A 417 10.04 -15.44 -7.70
N TYR A 418 8.86 -15.06 -8.20
CA TYR A 418 7.68 -15.90 -8.20
C TYR A 418 6.79 -15.60 -9.41
N LYS A 419 6.42 -16.63 -10.17
CA LYS A 419 5.43 -16.55 -11.24
C LYS A 419 4.05 -16.81 -10.65
N ALA A 420 3.10 -15.94 -10.95
CA ALA A 420 1.70 -16.09 -10.55
C ALA A 420 0.81 -15.72 -11.73
N PHE A 421 -0.32 -16.41 -11.88
CA PHE A 421 -1.34 -16.00 -12.85
C PHE A 421 -1.84 -14.59 -12.51
N PRO A 422 -2.24 -13.77 -13.51
CA PRO A 422 -2.83 -12.46 -13.24
C PRO A 422 -3.99 -12.54 -12.25
N ILE A 423 -4.06 -11.59 -11.34
CA ILE A 423 -5.10 -11.48 -10.31
C ILE A 423 -5.91 -10.22 -10.59
N ASN A 424 -7.24 -10.34 -10.59
CA ASN A 424 -8.11 -9.18 -10.82
C ASN A 424 -7.93 -8.15 -9.69
N GLY A 425 -7.74 -6.89 -10.05
CA GLY A 425 -7.54 -5.78 -9.11
C GLY A 425 -8.83 -5.02 -8.75
N GLY A 426 -10.00 -5.57 -9.08
CA GLY A 426 -11.32 -4.96 -8.88
C GLY A 426 -11.71 -3.97 -9.97
N MET A 427 -11.09 -4.08 -11.15
CA MET A 427 -11.40 -3.24 -12.30
C MET A 427 -11.46 -4.09 -13.55
N ASP A 428 -12.39 -3.72 -14.43
CA ASP A 428 -12.48 -4.34 -15.73
C ASP A 428 -11.34 -3.85 -16.63
N ASN A 429 -10.67 -4.80 -17.30
CA ASN A 429 -9.46 -4.55 -18.06
C ASN A 429 -9.71 -3.74 -19.35
N GLU A 430 -10.95 -3.64 -19.83
CA GLU A 430 -11.29 -2.91 -21.05
C GLU A 430 -11.95 -1.57 -20.72
N THR A 431 -12.99 -1.59 -19.89
CA THR A 431 -13.82 -0.43 -19.56
C THR A 431 -13.22 0.46 -18.47
N LYS A 432 -12.30 -0.07 -17.65
CA LYS A 432 -11.71 0.61 -16.47
C LYS A 432 -12.71 0.99 -15.38
N GLU A 433 -13.92 0.47 -15.47
CA GLU A 433 -14.95 0.58 -14.45
C GLU A 433 -14.72 -0.47 -13.35
N LEU A 434 -15.41 -0.30 -12.22
CA LEU A 434 -15.38 -1.27 -11.13
C LEU A 434 -15.93 -2.62 -11.60
N ASP A 435 -15.15 -3.69 -11.41
CA ASP A 435 -15.56 -5.04 -11.76
C ASP A 435 -16.37 -5.66 -10.61
N LEU A 436 -17.68 -5.50 -10.65
CA LEU A 436 -18.60 -6.04 -9.65
C LEU A 436 -18.81 -7.56 -9.75
N VAL A 437 -18.44 -8.17 -10.89
CA VAL A 437 -18.67 -9.59 -11.15
C VAL A 437 -17.51 -10.41 -10.61
N ASN A 438 -16.29 -10.10 -11.04
CA ASN A 438 -15.10 -10.84 -10.64
C ASN A 438 -14.46 -10.27 -9.36
N LYS A 439 -14.75 -9.00 -9.03
CA LYS A 439 -14.18 -8.29 -7.86
C LYS A 439 -12.65 -8.34 -7.89
N SER A 440 -11.99 -8.11 -6.76
CA SER A 440 -10.54 -8.26 -6.67
C SER A 440 -10.14 -9.56 -5.98
N GLY A 441 -9.13 -10.23 -6.53
CA GLY A 441 -8.41 -11.31 -5.84
C GLY A 441 -7.23 -10.80 -5.00
N VAL A 442 -6.99 -9.49 -4.93
CA VAL A 442 -5.94 -8.89 -4.09
C VAL A 442 -6.50 -8.65 -2.70
N GLY A 443 -6.11 -9.48 -1.74
CA GLY A 443 -6.49 -9.32 -0.33
C GLY A 443 -5.48 -8.56 0.51
N VAL A 444 -4.22 -8.47 0.07
CA VAL A 444 -3.17 -7.65 0.71
C VAL A 444 -3.43 -6.15 0.58
N VAL A 445 -3.06 -5.39 1.60
CA VAL A 445 -3.06 -3.92 1.60
C VAL A 445 -1.67 -3.42 2.00
N MET A 446 -0.99 -2.73 1.10
CA MET A 446 0.37 -2.19 1.30
C MET A 446 0.32 -0.76 1.84
N LEU A 447 1.34 -0.39 2.63
CA LEU A 447 1.43 0.90 3.35
C LEU A 447 2.00 2.06 2.54
#